data_AF-A0A6V8LVI8-F1
#
_entry.id   AF-A0A6V8LVI8-F1
#
_cell.length_a   1.000
_cell.length_b   1.000
_cell.length_c   1.000
_cell.angle_alpha   90.00
_cell.angle_beta   90.00
_cell.angle_gamma   90.00
#
_symmetry.space_group_name_H-M   'P 1'
#
loop_
_entity.id
_entity.type
_entity.pdbx_description
1 polymer ?
#
loop_
_entity_poly.entity_id
_entity_poly.type
_entity_poly.pdbx_seq_one_letter_code
_entity_poly.pdbx_strand_id
1 'polypeptide(L)'
;MQSWLVLGALCVPMLWAAWIDYRSYRIPNRITYPSMLCFVALNVALAGLEGRWLEGLFVGGAGLLLAGGCMLPPFLLGVMGAGDVKLMAVSGAALGPGAVLTVLVFTALAGGVQAALTLGAHMLRTGSMQNPPKVCYGVAIAVGTLGAAAWRAVGGKYIAVF
;
A
#
# COMPACT_ATOMS: atom_id res chain seq x y z
N MET A 1 6.98 -16.50 11.75
CA MET A 1 5.65 -16.26 12.37
C MET A 1 5.25 -14.79 12.31
N GLN A 2 6.12 -13.85 12.67
CA GLN A 2 5.79 -12.42 12.69
C GLN A 2 5.31 -11.84 11.35
N SER A 3 5.90 -12.24 10.23
CA SER A 3 5.47 -11.84 8.87
C SER A 3 4.03 -12.26 8.53
N TRP A 4 3.58 -13.42 9.02
CA TRP A 4 2.21 -13.90 8.84
C TRP A 4 1.19 -13.10 9.65
N LEU A 5 1.56 -12.65 10.86
CA LEU A 5 0.72 -11.78 11.68
C LEU A 5 0.52 -10.41 11.01
N VAL A 6 1.61 -9.83 10.49
CA VAL A 6 1.54 -8.55 9.77
C VAL A 6 0.72 -8.67 8.48
N LEU A 7 0.88 -9.77 7.72
CA LEU A 7 0.04 -10.07 6.56
C LEU A 7 -1.44 -10.14 6.94
N GLY A 8 -1.79 -10.94 7.95
CA GLY A 8 -3.18 -11.11 8.39
C GLY A 8 -3.80 -9.79 8.86
N ALA A 9 -3.04 -8.98 9.61
CA ALA A 9 -3.47 -7.65 10.05
C ALA A 9 -3.65 -6.68 8.88
N LEU A 10 -2.84 -6.77 7.81
CA LEU A 10 -2.95 -5.93 6.61
C LEU A 10 -4.16 -6.26 5.74
N CYS A 11 -4.60 -7.52 5.70
CA CYS A 11 -5.75 -7.93 4.90
C CYS A 11 -6.99 -7.08 5.20
N VAL A 12 -7.29 -6.83 6.48
CA VAL A 12 -8.51 -6.10 6.88
C VAL A 12 -8.55 -4.66 6.33
N PRO A 13 -7.59 -3.77 6.64
CA PRO A 13 -7.61 -2.40 6.13
C PRO A 13 -7.40 -2.33 4.60
N MET A 14 -6.60 -3.23 4.02
CA MET A 14 -6.36 -3.23 2.57
C MET A 14 -7.61 -3.63 1.78
N LEU A 15 -8.28 -4.72 2.15
CA LEU A 15 -9.52 -5.14 1.50
C LEU A 15 -10.64 -4.14 1.71
N TRP A 16 -10.76 -3.60 2.92
CA TRP A 16 -11.79 -2.63 3.23
C TRP A 16 -11.58 -1.31 2.48
N ALA A 17 -10.35 -0.82 2.41
CA ALA A 17 -10.04 0.39 1.66
C ALA A 17 -10.17 0.18 0.15
N ALA A 18 -9.76 -0.98 -0.39
CA ALA A 18 -9.99 -1.33 -1.80
C ALA A 18 -11.49 -1.40 -2.14
N TRP A 19 -12.32 -1.94 -1.24
CA TRP A 19 -13.77 -1.99 -1.41
C TRP A 19 -14.40 -0.59 -1.45
N ILE A 20 -14.01 0.28 -0.51
CA ILE A 20 -14.52 1.65 -0.50
C ILE A 20 -14.01 2.45 -1.70
N ASP A 21 -12.74 2.28 -2.08
CA ASP A 21 -12.17 2.96 -3.24
C ASP A 21 -12.90 2.57 -4.53
N TYR A 22 -13.22 1.29 -4.70
CA TYR A 22 -14.02 0.81 -5.82
C TYR A 22 -15.44 1.43 -5.85
N ARG A 23 -16.08 1.60 -4.69
CA ARG A 23 -17.47 2.07 -4.61
C ARG A 23 -17.60 3.59 -4.63
N SER A 24 -16.65 4.31 -4.04
CA SER A 24 -16.79 5.73 -3.71
C SER A 24 -15.63 6.60 -4.21
N TYR A 25 -14.57 6.01 -4.79
CA TYR A 25 -13.35 6.71 -5.23
C TYR A 25 -12.76 7.64 -4.15
N ARG A 26 -12.98 7.29 -2.88
CA ARG A 26 -12.56 8.08 -1.71
C ARG A 26 -12.18 7.16 -0.58
N ILE A 27 -10.88 7.11 -0.27
CA ILE A 27 -10.38 6.38 0.90
C ILE A 27 -10.58 7.23 2.17
N PRO A 28 -11.38 6.78 3.14
CA PRO A 28 -11.70 7.57 4.32
C PRO A 28 -10.54 7.62 5.31
N ASN A 29 -10.28 8.83 5.81
CA ASN A 29 -9.28 9.11 6.86
C ASN A 29 -9.51 8.31 8.14
N ARG A 30 -10.77 7.95 8.44
CA ARG A 30 -11.17 7.16 9.60
C ARG A 30 -10.62 5.74 9.60
N ILE A 31 -10.08 5.27 8.48
CA ILE A 31 -9.50 3.92 8.35
C ILE A 31 -7.98 4.04 8.26
N THR A 32 -7.49 4.94 7.41
CA THR A 32 -6.06 5.07 7.19
C THR A 32 -5.30 5.56 8.42
N TYR A 33 -5.77 6.59 9.13
CA TYR A 33 -5.07 7.08 10.33
C TYR A 33 -5.02 6.06 11.48
N PRO A 34 -6.12 5.39 11.89
CA PRO A 34 -6.00 4.36 12.93
C PRO A 34 -5.17 3.17 12.45
N SER A 35 -5.24 2.79 11.18
CA SER A 35 -4.35 1.73 10.66
C SER A 35 -2.87 2.11 10.75
N MET A 36 -2.49 3.34 10.38
CA MET A 36 -1.11 3.83 10.55
C MET A 36 -0.66 3.71 11.99
N LEU A 37 -1.47 4.20 12.93
CA LEU A 37 -1.15 4.17 14.35
C LEU A 37 -1.05 2.74 14.88
N CYS A 38 -1.98 1.86 14.51
CA CYS A 38 -1.96 0.45 14.90
C CYS A 38 -0.71 -0.27 14.38
N PHE A 39 -0.28 -0.03 13.13
CA PHE A 39 0.90 -0.71 12.59
C PHE A 39 2.22 -0.18 13.14
N VAL A 40 2.31 1.12 13.42
CA VAL A 40 3.46 1.67 14.16
C VAL A 40 3.50 1.07 15.57
N ALA A 41 2.38 1.06 16.28
CA ALA A 41 2.29 0.46 17.61
C ALA A 41 2.62 -1.03 17.60
N LEU A 42 2.18 -1.77 16.57
CA LEU A 42 2.50 -3.18 16.39
C LEU A 42 4.01 -3.39 16.20
N ASN A 43 4.67 -2.58 15.37
CA ASN A 43 6.12 -2.66 15.18
C ASN A 43 6.88 -2.32 16.47
N VAL A 44 6.44 -1.31 17.21
CA VAL A 44 7.01 -0.95 18.52
C VAL A 44 6.83 -2.08 19.54
N ALA A 45 5.62 -2.64 19.64
CA ALA A 45 5.33 -3.72 20.58
C ALA A 45 6.16 -4.97 20.27
N LEU A 46 6.23 -5.37 19.00
CA LEU A 46 6.97 -6.55 18.58
C LEU A 46 8.48 -6.39 18.78
N ALA A 47 9.07 -5.25 18.38
CA ALA A 47 10.48 -4.98 18.64
C ALA A 47 10.77 -4.80 20.14
N GLY A 48 9.78 -4.32 20.88
CA GLY A 48 9.81 -4.16 22.32
C GLY A 48 9.96 -5.46 23.11
N LEU A 49 9.38 -6.55 22.62
CA LEU A 49 9.57 -7.88 23.20
C LEU A 49 11.05 -8.30 23.24
N GLU A 50 11.87 -7.75 22.33
CA GLU A 50 13.33 -7.95 22.27
C GLU A 50 14.11 -6.80 22.94
N GLY A 51 13.43 -5.85 23.60
CA GLY A 51 14.03 -4.67 24.21
C GLY A 51 14.38 -3.54 23.22
N ARG A 52 13.95 -3.63 21.96
CA ARG A 52 14.34 -2.73 20.85
C ARG A 52 13.22 -1.76 20.45
N TRP A 53 12.55 -1.15 21.44
CA TRP A 53 11.39 -0.26 21.24
C TRP A 53 11.65 0.89 20.26
N LEU A 54 12.83 1.54 20.38
CA LEU A 54 13.23 2.66 19.52
C LEU A 54 13.37 2.24 18.06
N GLU A 55 13.85 1.02 17.82
CA GLU A 55 13.99 0.49 16.48
C GLU A 55 12.63 0.15 15.86
N GLY A 56 11.71 -0.44 16.63
CA GLY A 56 10.33 -0.65 16.17
C GLY A 56 9.64 0.66 15.78
N LEU A 57 9.86 1.73 16.55
CA LEU A 57 9.35 3.06 16.22
C LEU A 57 9.99 3.61 14.95
N PHE A 58 11.30 3.44 14.79
CA PHE A 58 12.02 3.88 13.58
C PHE A 58 11.55 3.10 12.35
N VAL A 59 11.40 1.78 12.43
CA VAL A 59 10.92 0.93 11.33
C VAL A 59 9.51 1.33 10.91
N GLY A 60 8.58 1.47 11.86
CA GLY A 60 7.21 1.89 11.56
C GLY A 60 7.13 3.33 11.02
N GLY A 61 7.83 4.27 11.67
CA GLY A 61 7.81 5.69 11.31
C GLY A 61 8.52 5.98 9.99
N ALA A 62 9.73 5.46 9.80
CA ALA A 62 10.48 5.62 8.56
C ALA A 62 9.77 4.92 7.39
N GLY A 63 9.19 3.75 7.60
CA GLY A 63 8.39 3.07 6.60
C GLY A 63 7.18 3.90 6.16
N LEU A 64 6.44 4.45 7.12
CA LEU A 64 5.31 5.35 6.86
C LEU A 64 5.71 6.57 6.03
N LEU A 65 6.77 7.27 6.45
CA LEU A 65 7.24 8.49 5.80
C LEU A 65 7.83 8.21 4.41
N LEU A 66 8.60 7.14 4.23
CA LEU A 66 9.16 6.79 2.93
C LEU A 66 8.06 6.35 1.96
N ALA A 67 7.16 5.45 2.36
CA ALA A 67 6.10 4.97 1.48
C ALA A 67 5.11 6.08 1.09
N GLY A 68 4.70 6.91 2.07
CA GLY A 68 3.87 8.08 1.80
C GLY A 68 4.61 9.15 0.99
N GLY A 69 5.88 9.40 1.31
CA GLY A 69 6.72 10.39 0.64
C GLY A 69 7.00 10.06 -0.82
N CYS A 70 7.25 8.78 -1.14
CA CYS A 70 7.39 8.31 -2.52
C CYS A 70 6.12 8.54 -3.36
N MET A 71 4.97 8.64 -2.70
CA MET A 71 3.68 8.94 -3.32
C MET A 71 3.35 10.45 -3.33
N LEU A 72 4.22 11.34 -2.86
CA LEU A 72 4.00 12.78 -3.03
C LEU A 72 4.15 13.27 -4.48
N PRO A 73 5.17 12.87 -5.26
CA PRO A 73 5.32 13.34 -6.64
C PRO A 73 4.10 13.05 -7.54
N PRO A 74 3.55 11.81 -7.59
CA PRO A 74 2.36 11.56 -8.41
C PRO A 74 1.09 12.24 -7.87
N PHE A 75 1.03 12.53 -6.56
CA PHE A 75 -0.07 13.28 -5.96
C PHE A 75 -0.04 14.75 -6.40
N LEU A 76 1.14 15.38 -6.37
CA LEU A 76 1.32 16.77 -6.81
C LEU A 76 1.07 16.95 -8.31
N LEU A 77 1.33 15.90 -9.11
CA LEU A 77 1.01 15.87 -10.54
C LEU A 77 -0.49 15.63 -10.82
N GLY A 78 -1.32 15.45 -9.79
CA GLY A 78 -2.76 15.23 -9.93
C GLY A 78 -3.14 13.87 -10.52
N VAL A 79 -2.19 12.93 -10.61
CA VAL A 79 -2.41 11.59 -11.17
C VAL A 79 -3.25 10.71 -10.23
N MET A 80 -3.12 10.92 -8.92
CA MET A 80 -3.78 10.10 -7.90
C MET A 80 -4.24 10.93 -6.69
N GLY A 81 -5.10 10.35 -5.86
CA GLY A 81 -5.72 11.04 -4.73
C GLY A 81 -4.88 11.03 -3.46
N ALA A 82 -5.18 11.96 -2.54
CA ALA A 82 -4.57 11.98 -1.20
C ALA A 82 -4.89 10.70 -0.38
N GLY A 83 -5.94 9.96 -0.77
CA GLY A 83 -6.28 8.66 -0.20
C GLY A 83 -5.22 7.59 -0.48
N ASP A 84 -4.72 7.55 -1.72
CA ASP A 84 -3.75 6.57 -2.20
C ASP A 84 -2.41 6.73 -1.47
N VAL A 85 -1.97 7.98 -1.28
CA VAL A 85 -0.78 8.33 -0.49
C VAL A 85 -0.89 7.79 0.95
N LYS A 86 -2.07 7.94 1.56
CA LYS A 86 -2.31 7.47 2.93
C LYS A 86 -2.33 5.95 3.01
N LEU A 87 -2.90 5.28 2.02
CA LEU A 87 -2.94 3.82 1.98
C LEU A 87 -1.54 3.24 1.79
N MET A 88 -0.72 3.86 0.95
CA MET A 88 0.70 3.52 0.79
C MET A 88 1.49 3.76 2.09
N ALA A 89 1.20 4.85 2.81
CA ALA A 89 1.79 5.13 4.12
C ALA A 89 1.39 4.07 5.17
N VAL A 90 0.17 3.53 5.14
CA VAL A 90 -0.24 2.37 5.97
C VAL A 90 0.62 1.14 5.63
N SER A 91 0.81 0.86 4.33
CA SER A 91 1.66 -0.26 3.88
C SER A 91 3.09 -0.13 4.36
N GLY A 92 3.66 1.07 4.27
CA GLY A 92 4.99 1.39 4.78
C GLY A 92 5.09 1.27 6.30
N ALA A 93 4.08 1.73 7.04
CA ALA A 93 4.03 1.61 8.50
C ALA A 93 4.01 0.14 8.96
N ALA A 94 3.40 -0.75 8.17
CA ALA A 94 3.28 -2.16 8.49
C ALA A 94 4.54 -2.96 8.12
N LEU A 95 5.07 -2.75 6.91
CA LEU A 95 6.16 -3.57 6.35
C LEU A 95 7.56 -2.97 6.59
N GLY A 96 7.62 -1.70 6.96
CA GLY A 96 8.86 -0.97 7.20
C GLY A 96 9.53 -0.39 5.94
N PRO A 97 10.61 0.39 6.12
CA PRO A 97 11.27 1.13 5.04
C PRO A 97 11.90 0.22 3.98
N GLY A 98 12.43 -0.94 4.38
CA GLY A 98 13.04 -1.90 3.46
C GLY A 98 12.06 -2.55 2.49
N ALA A 99 10.75 -2.51 2.78
CA ALA A 99 9.72 -3.09 1.90
C ALA A 99 9.19 -2.10 0.87
N VAL A 100 9.45 -0.79 1.01
CA VAL A 100 8.79 0.27 0.23
C VAL A 100 8.99 0.07 -1.26
N LEU A 101 10.21 -0.24 -1.70
CA LEU A 101 10.51 -0.43 -3.12
C LEU A 101 9.86 -1.71 -3.66
N THR A 102 9.84 -2.79 -2.90
CA THR A 102 9.10 -4.01 -3.29
C THR A 102 7.61 -3.74 -3.40
N VAL A 103 7.00 -3.02 -2.44
CA VAL A 103 5.58 -2.65 -2.51
C VAL A 103 5.31 -1.76 -3.71
N LEU A 104 6.17 -0.78 -4.01
CA LEU A 104 6.05 0.09 -5.18
C LEU A 104 6.09 -0.71 -6.49
N VAL A 105 7.04 -1.63 -6.63
CA VAL A 105 7.16 -2.48 -7.82
C VAL A 105 5.92 -3.37 -7.98
N PHE A 106 5.48 -4.04 -6.91
CA PHE A 106 4.30 -4.88 -6.96
C PHE A 106 3.03 -4.06 -7.25
N THR A 107 2.91 -2.87 -6.68
CA THR A 107 1.81 -1.93 -6.92
C THR A 107 1.83 -1.41 -8.36
N ALA A 108 3.00 -1.08 -8.90
CA ALA A 108 3.16 -0.64 -10.29
C ALA A 108 2.78 -1.74 -11.28
N LEU A 109 3.17 -2.99 -11.00
CA LEU A 109 2.76 -4.15 -11.80
C LEU A 109 1.23 -4.36 -11.73
N ALA A 110 0.65 -4.35 -10.53
CA ALA A 110 -0.79 -4.49 -10.35
C ALA A 110 -1.57 -3.35 -11.03
N GLY A 111 -1.09 -2.11 -10.88
CA GLY A 111 -1.66 -0.92 -11.51
C GLY A 111 -1.54 -0.94 -13.03
N GLY A 112 -0.43 -1.43 -13.57
CA GLY A 112 -0.23 -1.62 -15.01
C GLY A 112 -1.20 -2.64 -15.60
N VAL A 113 -1.40 -3.78 -14.93
CA VAL A 113 -2.39 -4.78 -15.32
C VAL A 113 -3.81 -4.20 -15.25
N GLN A 114 -4.15 -3.47 -14.17
CA GLN A 114 -5.45 -2.84 -14.01
C GLN A 114 -5.72 -1.80 -15.10
N ALA A 115 -4.72 -0.98 -15.44
CA ALA A 115 -4.82 0.00 -16.53
C ALA A 115 -5.00 -0.69 -17.89
N ALA A 116 -4.24 -1.76 -18.17
CA ALA A 116 -4.36 -2.51 -19.42
C ALA A 116 -5.74 -3.18 -19.56
N LEU A 117 -6.26 -3.79 -18.50
CA LEU A 117 -7.57 -4.43 -18.50
C LEU A 117 -8.71 -3.42 -18.66
N THR A 118 -8.66 -2.30 -17.94
CA THR A 118 -9.69 -1.25 -18.02
C THR A 118 -9.68 -0.54 -19.36
N LEU A 119 -8.51 -0.21 -19.90
CA LEU A 119 -8.38 0.40 -21.21
C LEU A 119 -8.75 -0.58 -22.33
N GLY A 120 -8.32 -1.83 -22.25
CA GLY A 120 -8.68 -2.88 -23.21
C GLY A 120 -10.18 -3.13 -23.24
N ALA A 121 -10.83 -3.26 -22.07
CA ALA A 121 -12.27 -3.41 -21.98
C ALA A 121 -13.02 -2.16 -22.50
N HIS A 122 -12.49 -0.96 -22.27
CA HIS A 122 -13.04 0.28 -22.82
C HIS A 122 -12.94 0.32 -24.35
N MET A 123 -11.77 -0.03 -24.89
CA MET A 123 -11.51 -0.07 -26.33
C MET A 123 -12.43 -1.07 -27.03
N LEU A 124 -12.62 -2.26 -26.44
CA LEU A 124 -13.54 -3.29 -26.97
C LEU A 124 -15.00 -2.85 -26.96
N ARG A 125 -15.42 -2.00 -26.01
CA ARG A 125 -16.81 -1.54 -25.87
C ARG A 125 -17.13 -0.29 -26.70
N THR A 126 -16.18 0.64 -26.82
CA THR A 126 -16.42 1.96 -27.40
C THR A 126 -15.70 2.20 -28.71
N GLY A 127 -14.66 1.41 -29.02
CA GLY A 127 -13.79 1.64 -30.18
C GLY A 127 -13.03 2.97 -30.14
N SER A 128 -13.03 3.69 -29.01
CA SER A 128 -12.52 5.06 -28.90
C SER A 128 -11.69 5.28 -27.63
N MET A 129 -10.65 6.11 -27.75
CA MET A 129 -9.82 6.59 -26.61
C MET A 129 -10.39 7.86 -25.97
N GLN A 130 -11.55 8.34 -26.40
CA GLN A 130 -12.19 9.51 -25.80
C GLN A 130 -12.74 9.15 -24.42
N ASN A 131 -12.43 9.98 -23.41
CA ASN A 131 -12.85 9.83 -22.01
C ASN A 131 -12.48 8.47 -21.37
N PRO A 132 -11.19 8.17 -21.22
CA PRO A 132 -10.76 6.92 -20.60
C PRO A 132 -11.30 6.78 -19.16
N PRO A 133 -11.65 5.56 -18.73
CA PRO A 133 -12.21 5.33 -17.41
C PRO A 133 -11.19 5.66 -16.31
N LYS A 134 -11.67 6.27 -15.21
CA LYS A 134 -10.83 6.51 -14.03
C LYS A 134 -10.48 5.18 -13.35
N VAL A 135 -9.19 4.96 -13.14
CA VAL A 135 -8.65 3.75 -12.50
C VAL A 135 -8.62 3.94 -10.97
N CYS A 136 -9.22 3.01 -10.23
CA CYS A 136 -9.17 2.97 -8.76
C CYS A 136 -7.80 2.47 -8.29
N TYR A 137 -6.87 3.36 -7.96
CA TYR A 137 -5.51 2.98 -7.57
C TYR A 137 -5.44 2.25 -6.23
N GLY A 138 -6.43 2.39 -5.35
CA GLY A 138 -6.48 1.71 -4.06
C GLY A 138 -6.48 0.18 -4.19
N VAL A 139 -7.07 -0.36 -5.25
CA VAL A 139 -7.04 -1.82 -5.53
C VAL A 139 -5.62 -2.27 -5.87
N ALA A 140 -4.92 -1.53 -6.73
CA ALA A 140 -3.54 -1.84 -7.10
C ALA A 140 -2.60 -1.78 -5.88
N ILE A 141 -2.76 -0.77 -5.01
CA ILE A 141 -1.94 -0.64 -3.79
C ILE A 141 -2.25 -1.78 -2.81
N ALA A 142 -3.52 -2.15 -2.64
CA ALA A 142 -3.91 -3.28 -1.78
C ALA A 142 -3.30 -4.59 -2.27
N VAL A 143 -3.43 -4.90 -3.58
CA VAL A 143 -2.84 -6.09 -4.18
C VAL A 143 -1.33 -6.07 -4.07
N GLY A 144 -0.69 -4.94 -4.37
CA GLY A 144 0.77 -4.81 -4.30
C GLY A 144 1.32 -4.98 -2.89
N THR A 145 0.63 -4.38 -1.90
CA THR A 145 1.00 -4.49 -0.48
C THR A 145 0.85 -5.91 0.05
N LEU A 146 -0.29 -6.57 -0.23
CA LEU A 146 -0.53 -7.94 0.19
C LEU A 146 0.42 -8.92 -0.51
N GLY A 147 0.71 -8.70 -1.79
CA GLY A 147 1.69 -9.48 -2.55
C GLY A 147 3.10 -9.36 -1.96
N ALA A 148 3.55 -8.14 -1.63
CA ALA A 148 4.84 -7.92 -0.99
C ALA A 148 4.89 -8.52 0.42
N ALA A 149 3.82 -8.41 1.20
CA ALA A 149 3.72 -9.04 2.51
C ALA A 149 3.77 -10.58 2.42
N ALA A 150 3.07 -11.16 1.44
CA ALA A 150 3.06 -12.61 1.20
C ALA A 150 4.43 -13.11 0.72
N TRP A 151 5.09 -12.35 -0.16
CA TRP A 151 6.46 -12.63 -0.60
C TRP A 151 7.40 -12.75 0.60
N ARG A 152 7.30 -11.84 1.56
CA ARG A 152 8.06 -11.90 2.81
C ARG A 152 7.68 -13.06 3.70
N ALA A 153 6.39 -13.39 3.77
CA ALA A 153 5.89 -14.51 4.57
C ALA A 153 6.43 -15.86 4.09
N VAL A 154 6.66 -16.02 2.78
CA VAL A 154 7.23 -17.22 2.14
C VAL A 154 8.78 -17.26 2.23
N GLY A 155 9.41 -16.26 2.85
CA GLY A 155 10.86 -16.18 3.02
C GLY A 155 11.60 -15.36 1.96
N GLY A 156 10.85 -14.71 1.06
CA GLY A 156 11.39 -13.73 0.13
C GLY A 156 12.06 -12.57 0.88
N LYS A 157 13.16 -12.08 0.32
CA LYS A 157 13.82 -10.85 0.80
C LYS A 157 13.20 -9.66 0.09
N TYR A 158 13.04 -8.56 0.83
CA TYR A 158 12.69 -7.29 0.23
C TYR A 158 13.89 -6.72 -0.52
N ILE A 159 13.60 -5.87 -1.50
CA ILE A 159 14.62 -5.08 -2.17
C ILE A 159 15.00 -3.97 -1.20
N ALA A 160 16.13 -4.15 -0.52
CA ALA A 160 16.61 -3.20 0.47
C ALA A 160 16.83 -1.84 -0.17
N VAL A 161 16.34 -0.79 0.49
CA VAL A 161 16.54 0.59 0.06
C VAL A 161 17.72 1.22 0.80
N PHE A 162 18.10 0.70 1.98
CA PHE A 162 19.27 1.09 2.77
C PHE A 162 19.69 -0.08 3.67
#